data_AF-A0A2N3YJ58-F1
#
_entry.id   AF-A0A2N3YJ58-F1
#
_cell.length_a   1.000
_cell.length_b   1.000
_cell.length_c   1.000
_cell.angle_alpha   90.00
_cell.angle_beta   90.00
_cell.angle_gamma   90.00
#
_symmetry.space_group_name_H-M   'P 1'
#
loop_
_entity.id
_entity.type
_entity.pdbx_description
1 polymer ?
#
loop_
_entity_poly.entity_id
_entity_poly.type
_entity_poly.pdbx_seq_one_letter_code
_entity_poly.pdbx_strand_id
1 'polypeptide(L)'
;MSGSDVVARARELIEQGRAWQARDLLAEHLETVRDAPALTLLGHVHHGMGDLPRAGAAWFTTGVRGPEADEAVAAWREQSADDFAVMWRSIPAPFRDEPRPPRIEALRARALTSDPDLDKPASPLLPDGAGPDAVVGQAPPDDEEPSGLDGAQVIGWIVAAVFVVCAVIGAVTVLNWVVPHA
;
A
#
# COMPACT_ATOMS: atom_id res chain seq x y z
N MET A 1 22.65 -5.41 12.61
CA MET A 1 23.42 -4.29 12.02
C MET A 1 22.92 -3.01 12.67
N SER A 2 23.79 -2.03 12.91
CA SER A 2 23.34 -0.73 13.43
C SER A 2 22.59 0.02 12.33
N GLY A 3 21.71 0.97 12.68
CA GLY A 3 20.96 1.76 11.68
C GLY A 3 21.87 2.46 10.66
N SER A 4 23.03 2.96 11.11
CA SER A 4 24.07 3.51 10.24
C SER A 4 24.59 2.51 9.20
N ASP A 5 24.77 1.25 9.58
CA ASP A 5 25.32 0.20 8.72
C ASP A 5 24.29 -0.20 7.66
N VAL A 6 23.01 -0.24 8.04
CA VAL A 6 21.89 -0.51 7.13
C VAL A 6 21.78 0.58 6.07
N VAL A 7 21.81 1.85 6.48
CA VAL A 7 21.76 2.99 5.54
C VAL A 7 22.98 3.01 4.61
N ALA A 8 24.18 2.78 5.14
CA ALA A 8 25.39 2.70 4.32
C ALA A 8 25.29 1.57 3.27
N ARG A 9 24.87 0.38 3.70
CA ARG A 9 24.69 -0.75 2.79
C ARG A 9 23.62 -0.51 1.73
N ALA A 10 22.51 0.12 2.11
CA ALA A 10 21.45 0.48 1.17
C ALA A 10 21.96 1.45 0.08
N ARG A 11 22.77 2.44 0.46
CA ARG A 11 23.39 3.37 -0.51
C ARG A 11 24.30 2.65 -1.51
N GLU A 12 25.15 1.74 -1.04
CA GLU A 12 25.98 0.92 -1.94
C GLU A 12 25.14 0.12 -2.94
N LEU A 13 24.02 -0.45 -2.49
CA LEU A 13 23.10 -1.19 -3.37
C LEU A 13 22.46 -0.26 -4.41
N ILE A 14 22.08 0.96 -4.03
CA ILE A 14 21.55 1.97 -4.95
C ILE A 14 22.58 2.36 -6.01
N GLU A 15 23.83 2.63 -5.60
CA GLU A 15 24.94 2.97 -6.52
C GLU A 15 25.23 1.82 -7.50
N GLN A 16 25.01 0.57 -7.10
CA GLN A 16 25.12 -0.61 -7.95
C GLN A 16 23.90 -0.83 -8.88
N GLY A 17 22.90 0.06 -8.86
CA GLY A 17 21.65 -0.11 -9.61
C GLY A 17 20.71 -1.17 -9.04
N ARG A 18 20.94 -1.62 -7.80
CA ARG A 18 20.20 -2.70 -7.12
C ARG A 18 19.13 -2.12 -6.18
N ALA A 19 18.33 -1.19 -6.70
CA ALA A 19 17.33 -0.45 -5.92
C ALA A 19 16.30 -1.36 -5.21
N TRP A 20 15.91 -2.48 -5.83
CA TRP A 20 15.00 -3.45 -5.22
C TRP A 20 15.57 -4.09 -3.94
N GLN A 21 16.88 -4.39 -3.91
CA GLN A 21 17.53 -4.91 -2.70
C GLN A 21 17.69 -3.84 -1.63
N ALA A 22 17.96 -2.60 -2.02
CA ALA A 22 17.99 -1.50 -1.08
C ALA A 22 16.60 -1.30 -0.44
N ARG A 23 15.52 -1.37 -1.23
CA ARG A 23 14.14 -1.31 -0.74
C ARG A 23 13.88 -2.41 0.29
N ASP A 24 14.16 -3.66 -0.05
CA ASP A 24 13.84 -4.80 0.80
C ASP A 24 14.63 -4.74 2.12
N LEU A 25 15.92 -4.42 2.05
CA LEU A 25 16.78 -4.26 3.23
C LEU A 25 16.33 -3.13 4.15
N LEU A 26 15.92 -1.98 3.60
CA LEU A 26 15.41 -0.86 4.38
C LEU A 26 14.03 -1.17 4.98
N ALA A 27 13.15 -1.79 4.20
CA ALA A 27 11.81 -2.16 4.65
C ALA A 27 11.87 -3.14 5.83
N GLU A 28 12.68 -4.19 5.73
CA GLU A 28 12.89 -5.18 6.79
C GLU A 28 13.39 -4.52 8.10
N HIS A 29 14.36 -3.60 8.00
CA HIS A 29 14.86 -2.87 9.17
C HIS A 29 13.77 -2.00 9.83
N LEU A 30 12.94 -1.36 9.02
CA LEU A 30 11.89 -0.44 9.46
C LEU A 30 10.64 -1.14 10.02
N GLU A 31 10.51 -2.46 9.88
CA GLU A 31 9.45 -3.23 10.54
C GLU A 31 9.63 -3.23 12.06
N THR A 32 10.88 -3.17 12.54
CA THR A 32 11.21 -3.32 13.96
C THR A 32 11.88 -2.09 14.57
N VAL A 33 12.56 -1.27 13.77
CA VAL A 33 13.36 -0.14 14.25
C VAL A 33 12.80 1.19 13.74
N ARG A 34 12.62 2.16 14.65
CA ARG A 34 12.36 3.55 14.29
C ARG A 34 13.66 4.23 13.86
N ASP A 35 13.91 4.28 12.57
CA ASP A 35 15.12 4.87 11.97
C ASP A 35 14.74 5.90 10.89
N ALA A 36 14.67 7.18 11.26
CA ALA A 36 14.23 8.24 10.35
C ALA A 36 15.17 8.45 9.13
N PRO A 37 16.51 8.38 9.26
CA PRO A 37 17.40 8.32 8.11
C PRO A 37 17.10 7.16 7.15
N ALA A 38 16.86 5.94 7.67
CA ALA A 38 16.51 4.80 6.83
C ALA A 38 15.16 4.97 6.13
N LEU A 39 14.13 5.47 6.83
CA LEU A 39 12.82 5.73 6.22
C LEU A 39 12.90 6.84 5.15
N THR A 40 13.73 7.86 5.38
CA THR A 40 13.96 8.92 4.38
C THR A 40 14.61 8.35 3.12
N LEU A 41 15.63 7.49 3.28
CA LEU A 41 16.27 6.81 2.16
C LEU A 41 15.30 5.88 1.42
N LEU A 42 14.45 5.15 2.14
CA LEU A 42 13.43 4.30 1.54
C LEU A 42 12.45 5.13 0.68
N GLY A 43 12.10 6.34 1.11
CA GLY A 43 11.32 7.28 0.30
C GLY A 43 12.00 7.61 -1.05
N HIS A 44 13.30 7.90 -1.03
CA HIS A 44 14.06 8.12 -2.27
C HIS A 44 14.12 6.87 -3.17
N VAL A 45 14.25 5.68 -2.57
CA VAL A 45 14.23 4.42 -3.32
C VAL A 45 12.87 4.20 -3.99
N HIS A 46 11.77 4.38 -3.26
CA HIS A 46 10.43 4.28 -3.83
C HIS A 46 10.20 5.28 -4.95
N HIS A 47 10.62 6.53 -4.77
CA HIS A 47 10.51 7.55 -5.80
C HIS A 47 11.29 7.17 -7.06
N GLY A 48 12.55 6.72 -6.91
CA GLY A 48 13.36 6.23 -8.04
C GLY A 48 12.79 4.99 -8.74
N MET A 49 11.98 4.20 -8.03
CA MET A 49 11.24 3.05 -8.59
C MET A 49 9.88 3.43 -9.20
N GLY A 50 9.48 4.71 -9.15
CA GLY A 50 8.18 5.18 -9.63
C GLY A 50 7.01 4.95 -8.67
N ASP A 51 7.29 4.50 -7.45
CA ASP A 51 6.28 4.26 -6.41
C ASP A 51 6.06 5.55 -5.59
N LEU A 52 5.44 6.55 -6.21
CA LEU A 52 5.21 7.87 -5.61
C LEU A 52 4.39 7.82 -4.32
N PRO A 53 3.29 7.04 -4.22
CA PRO A 53 2.52 6.98 -2.98
C PRO A 53 3.34 6.46 -1.79
N ARG A 54 4.15 5.41 -1.97
CA ARG A 54 5.02 4.91 -0.89
C ARG A 54 6.13 5.90 -0.54
N ALA A 55 6.68 6.60 -1.53
CA ALA A 55 7.62 7.69 -1.28
C ALA A 55 6.97 8.82 -0.45
N GLY A 56 5.74 9.19 -0.79
CA GLY A 56 4.95 10.20 -0.09
C GLY A 56 4.69 9.84 1.36
N ALA A 57 4.28 8.60 1.64
CA ALA A 57 4.09 8.13 3.02
C ALA A 57 5.39 8.24 3.84
N ALA A 58 6.52 7.82 3.27
CA ALA A 58 7.82 7.90 3.93
C ALA A 58 8.25 9.35 4.21
N TRP A 59 8.18 10.23 3.20
CA TRP A 59 8.59 11.64 3.32
C TRP A 59 7.63 12.48 4.16
N PHE A 60 6.33 12.19 4.16
CA PHE A 60 5.41 12.78 5.11
C PHE A 60 5.81 12.43 6.55
N THR A 61 6.13 11.16 6.79
CA THR A 61 6.49 10.63 8.11
C THR A 61 7.79 11.22 8.63
N THR A 62 8.84 11.26 7.82
CA THR A 62 10.15 11.81 8.22
C THR A 62 10.23 13.32 8.12
N GLY A 63 9.28 13.93 7.42
CA GLY A 63 9.10 15.35 7.38
C GLY A 63 9.87 16.09 6.30
N VAL A 64 10.34 15.37 5.29
CA VAL A 64 10.93 15.92 4.07
C VAL A 64 9.94 16.85 3.36
N ARG A 65 10.47 17.90 2.72
CA ARG A 65 9.71 18.94 2.01
C ARG A 65 10.40 19.24 0.68
N GLY A 66 9.65 19.84 -0.24
CA GLY A 66 10.12 20.21 -1.57
C GLY A 66 9.15 19.72 -2.65
N PRO A 67 9.30 20.16 -3.91
CA PRO A 67 8.35 19.86 -4.98
C PRO A 67 8.09 18.36 -5.16
N GLU A 68 9.14 17.55 -5.23
CA GLU A 68 9.04 16.09 -5.36
C GLU A 68 8.34 15.45 -4.16
N ALA A 69 8.62 15.95 -2.96
CA ALA A 69 8.00 15.44 -1.74
C ALA A 69 6.52 15.82 -1.66
N ASP A 70 6.18 17.04 -2.03
CA ASP A 70 4.81 17.53 -2.06
C ASP A 70 3.98 16.78 -3.12
N GLU A 71 4.56 16.48 -4.28
CA GLU A 71 3.97 15.65 -5.34
C GLU A 71 3.74 14.20 -4.87
N ALA A 72 4.75 13.57 -4.27
CA ALA A 72 4.64 12.21 -3.76
C ALA A 72 3.59 12.11 -2.62
N VAL A 73 3.51 13.13 -1.75
CA VAL A 73 2.48 13.21 -0.71
C VAL A 73 1.09 13.41 -1.31
N ALA A 74 0.96 14.17 -2.41
CA ALA A 74 -0.30 14.28 -3.13
C ALA A 74 -0.72 12.92 -3.73
N ALA A 75 0.21 12.18 -4.35
CA ALA A 75 -0.05 10.84 -4.88
C ALA A 75 -0.46 9.85 -3.77
N TRP A 76 0.15 9.94 -2.59
CA TRP A 76 -0.24 9.12 -1.43
C TRP A 76 -1.65 9.42 -0.94
N ARG A 77 -2.04 10.70 -0.88
CA ARG A 77 -3.39 11.13 -0.55
C ARG A 77 -4.41 10.66 -1.56
N GLU A 78 -4.11 10.82 -2.85
CA GLU A 78 -4.96 10.37 -3.95
C GLU A 78 -5.17 8.86 -3.91
N GLN A 79 -4.11 8.06 -3.74
CA GLN A 79 -4.22 6.60 -3.60
C GLN A 79 -5.09 6.20 -2.40
N SER A 80 -4.98 6.96 -1.31
CA SER A 80 -5.75 6.71 -0.10
C SER A 80 -7.17 7.30 -0.17
N ALA A 81 -7.53 7.99 -1.26
CA ALA A 81 -8.77 8.76 -1.39
C ALA A 81 -9.01 9.74 -0.21
N ASP A 82 -7.93 10.34 0.31
CA ASP A 82 -7.92 11.18 1.53
C ASP A 82 -8.50 10.47 2.78
N ASP A 83 -8.57 9.14 2.79
CA ASP A 83 -8.92 8.35 3.97
C ASP A 83 -7.75 8.37 4.97
N PHE A 84 -7.90 9.20 6.01
CA PHE A 84 -6.90 9.36 7.05
C PHE A 84 -6.62 8.07 7.83
N ALA A 85 -7.56 7.13 7.92
CA ALA A 85 -7.35 5.85 8.60
C ALA A 85 -6.50 4.90 7.74
N VAL A 86 -6.70 4.90 6.41
CA VAL A 86 -5.82 4.19 5.47
C VAL A 86 -4.41 4.79 5.50
N MET A 87 -4.31 6.12 5.41
CA MET A 87 -3.03 6.83 5.52
C MET A 87 -2.31 6.54 6.85
N TRP A 88 -3.04 6.53 7.96
CA TRP A 88 -2.48 6.17 9.26
C TRP A 88 -1.87 4.78 9.23
N ARG A 89 -2.60 3.78 8.73
CA ARG A 89 -2.16 2.38 8.69
C ARG A 89 -0.99 2.13 7.74
N SER A 90 -0.80 2.97 6.70
CA SER A 90 0.34 2.83 5.79
C SER A 90 1.68 3.28 6.38
N ILE A 91 1.67 3.96 7.54
CA ILE A 91 2.90 4.35 8.24
C ILE A 91 3.47 3.14 9.00
N PRO A 92 4.79 2.85 8.90
CA PRO A 92 5.42 1.75 9.61
C PRO A 92 5.12 1.80 11.12
N ALA A 93 4.83 0.63 11.71
CA ALA A 93 4.41 0.54 13.11
C ALA A 93 5.36 1.26 14.09
N PRO A 94 6.70 1.14 13.97
CA PRO A 94 7.61 1.85 14.86
C PRO A 94 7.45 3.37 14.81
N PHE A 95 6.95 3.97 13.73
CA PHE A 95 6.71 5.43 13.62
C PHE A 95 5.34 5.86 14.12
N ARG A 96 4.42 4.92 14.36
CA ARG A 96 3.11 5.16 14.98
C ARG A 96 3.17 5.14 16.51
N ASP A 97 4.21 4.57 17.10
CA ASP A 97 4.38 4.52 18.56
C ASP A 97 4.71 5.90 19.18
N GLU A 98 4.65 6.02 20.50
CA GLU A 98 5.05 7.25 21.19
C GLU A 98 6.56 7.31 21.45
N PRO A 99 7.20 8.50 21.45
CA PRO A 99 6.61 9.82 21.19
C PRO A 99 6.41 10.10 19.70
N ARG A 100 5.24 10.63 19.31
CA ARG A 100 4.96 10.99 17.90
C ARG A 100 5.27 12.45 17.63
N PRO A 101 5.82 12.78 16.45
CA PRO A 101 5.96 14.18 16.04
C PRO A 101 4.56 14.81 15.79
N PRO A 102 4.39 16.14 15.97
CA PRO A 102 3.07 16.80 15.91
C PRO A 102 2.27 16.53 14.63
N ARG A 103 2.96 16.35 13.51
CA ARG A 103 2.35 16.01 12.21
C ARG A 103 1.68 14.65 12.21
N ILE A 104 2.34 13.65 12.81
CA ILE A 104 1.84 12.28 12.89
C ILE A 104 0.72 12.21 13.92
N GLU A 105 0.81 13.00 15.00
CA GLU A 105 -0.31 13.17 15.94
C GLU A 105 -1.52 13.83 15.28
N ALA A 106 -1.32 14.86 14.45
CA ALA A 106 -2.40 15.49 13.69
C ALA A 106 -3.05 14.52 12.71
N LEU A 107 -2.27 13.70 12.01
CA LEU A 107 -2.81 12.64 11.15
C LEU A 107 -3.62 11.63 11.96
N ARG A 108 -3.10 11.15 13.09
CA ARG A 108 -3.82 10.23 13.98
C ARG A 108 -5.13 10.82 14.48
N ALA A 109 -5.13 12.08 14.92
CA ALA A 109 -6.32 12.75 15.40
C ALA A 109 -7.40 12.85 14.31
N ARG A 110 -7.00 13.10 13.06
CA ARG A 110 -7.92 13.08 11.90
C ARG A 110 -8.42 11.67 11.62
N ALA A 111 -7.53 10.67 11.64
CA ALA A 111 -7.88 9.27 11.47
C ALA A 111 -8.91 8.80 12.52
N LEU A 112 -8.73 9.16 13.79
CA LEU A 112 -9.67 8.86 14.88
C LEU A 112 -11.02 9.57 14.74
N THR A 113 -11.06 10.72 14.07
CA THR A 113 -12.31 11.42 13.77
C THR A 113 -13.12 10.66 12.72
N SER A 114 -12.43 10.08 11.73
CA SER A 114 -13.05 9.29 10.65
C SER A 114 -13.38 7.85 11.08
N ASP A 115 -12.52 7.25 11.90
CA ASP A 115 -12.62 5.88 12.40
C ASP A 115 -12.34 5.88 13.92
N PRO A 116 -13.39 5.98 14.77
CA PRO A 116 -13.24 5.99 16.23
C PRO A 116 -12.66 4.69 16.80
N ASP A 117 -12.69 3.61 16.02
CA ASP A 117 -12.24 2.28 16.43
C ASP A 117 -10.82 1.97 15.94
N LEU A 118 -10.10 2.98 15.40
CA LEU A 118 -8.75 2.86 14.83
C LEU A 118 -7.74 2.11 15.71
N ASP A 119 -7.80 2.34 17.03
CA ASP A 119 -6.88 1.76 18.01
C ASP A 119 -7.48 0.58 18.79
N LYS A 120 -8.74 0.22 18.52
CA LYS A 120 -9.29 -0.99 19.13
C LYS A 120 -8.55 -2.17 18.52
N PRO A 121 -7.97 -3.08 19.33
CA PRO A 121 -7.53 -4.36 18.81
C PRO A 121 -8.74 -4.97 18.11
N ALA A 122 -8.55 -5.49 16.89
CA ALA A 122 -9.63 -6.19 16.19
C ALA A 122 -10.23 -7.18 17.19
N SER A 123 -11.48 -6.94 17.60
CA SER A 123 -12.16 -7.85 18.51
C SER A 123 -12.03 -9.23 17.87
N PRO A 124 -11.59 -10.26 18.63
CA PRO A 124 -11.65 -11.61 18.13
C PRO A 124 -13.08 -11.80 17.64
N LEU A 125 -13.24 -12.14 16.36
CA LEU A 125 -14.51 -12.56 15.81
C LEU A 125 -14.90 -13.84 16.56
N LEU A 126 -15.46 -13.67 17.76
CA LEU A 126 -16.27 -14.69 18.37
C LEU A 126 -17.44 -14.86 17.40
N PRO A 127 -17.67 -16.05 16.83
CA PRO A 127 -18.88 -16.27 16.08
C PRO A 127 -20.05 -15.92 16.99
N ASP A 128 -20.89 -14.97 16.54
CA ASP A 128 -22.12 -14.59 17.21
C ASP A 128 -22.98 -15.86 17.37
N GLY A 129 -22.93 -16.46 18.57
CA GLY A 129 -23.71 -17.67 18.85
C GLY A 129 -23.16 -18.65 19.88
N ALA A 130 -21.96 -18.49 20.43
CA ALA A 130 -21.46 -19.39 21.47
C ALA A 130 -22.00 -19.04 22.87
N GLY A 131 -23.33 -19.18 23.05
CA GLY A 131 -23.89 -19.43 24.38
C GLY A 131 -23.48 -20.82 24.88
N PRO A 132 -23.42 -21.07 26.20
CA PRO A 132 -22.84 -22.27 26.78
C PRO A 132 -23.67 -23.59 26.63
N ASP A 133 -24.58 -23.70 25.65
CA ASP A 133 -25.55 -24.82 25.56
C ASP A 133 -25.68 -25.47 24.17
N ALA A 134 -24.59 -25.64 23.41
CA ALA A 134 -24.64 -26.38 22.14
C ALA A 134 -24.14 -27.83 22.29
N VAL A 135 -25.03 -28.70 22.78
CA VAL A 135 -24.89 -30.17 22.72
C VAL A 135 -25.42 -30.68 21.38
N VAL A 136 -24.53 -31.33 20.61
CA VAL A 136 -24.71 -32.41 19.61
C VAL A 136 -25.93 -32.37 18.66
N GLY A 137 -25.67 -32.32 17.34
CA GLY A 137 -26.68 -32.71 16.33
C GLY A 137 -26.32 -32.50 14.84
N GLN A 138 -25.60 -33.47 14.26
CA GLN A 138 -25.72 -34.05 12.90
C GLN A 138 -26.16 -33.21 11.65
N ALA A 139 -25.23 -33.09 10.68
CA ALA A 139 -25.30 -33.25 9.20
C ALA A 139 -26.29 -32.44 8.31
N PRO A 140 -25.97 -32.20 7.01
CA PRO A 140 -26.32 -30.99 6.26
C PRO A 140 -27.57 -31.11 5.37
N PRO A 141 -28.05 -29.97 4.83
CA PRO A 141 -28.53 -29.94 3.46
C PRO A 141 -27.88 -28.83 2.62
N ASP A 142 -27.78 -29.14 1.33
CA ASP A 142 -27.25 -28.34 0.23
C ASP A 142 -28.07 -27.07 -0.10
N ASP A 143 -27.37 -26.19 -0.82
CA ASP A 143 -27.81 -25.16 -1.77
C ASP A 143 -28.62 -23.96 -1.25
N GLU A 144 -27.97 -22.79 -1.25
CA GLU A 144 -28.37 -21.61 -2.04
C GLU A 144 -27.40 -20.43 -1.75
N GLU A 145 -26.42 -20.20 -2.63
CA GLU A 145 -25.84 -18.86 -2.78
C GLU A 145 -26.88 -17.93 -3.43
N PRO A 146 -26.89 -16.64 -3.07
CA PRO A 146 -26.41 -15.71 -4.09
C PRO A 146 -25.60 -14.52 -3.55
N SER A 147 -24.76 -14.00 -4.45
CA SER A 147 -24.28 -12.61 -4.52
C SER A 147 -23.12 -12.20 -3.61
N GLY A 148 -22.01 -12.93 -3.69
CA GLY A 148 -20.67 -12.32 -3.71
C GLY A 148 -20.21 -12.18 -5.16
N LEU A 149 -19.67 -11.02 -5.55
CA LEU A 149 -19.00 -10.86 -6.85
C LEU A 149 -17.89 -11.90 -6.96
N ASP A 150 -18.10 -12.94 -7.76
CA ASP A 150 -17.13 -14.01 -7.98
C ASP A 150 -15.86 -13.41 -8.58
N GLY A 151 -14.74 -13.53 -7.87
CA GLY A 151 -13.44 -13.02 -8.31
C GLY A 151 -13.05 -13.58 -9.68
N ALA A 152 -13.52 -14.78 -10.04
CA ALA A 152 -13.32 -15.35 -11.36
C ALA A 152 -14.00 -14.53 -12.47
N GLN A 153 -15.19 -13.99 -12.20
CA GLN A 153 -15.91 -13.16 -13.17
C GLN A 153 -15.21 -11.81 -13.38
N VAL A 154 -14.72 -11.18 -12.31
CA VAL A 154 -13.97 -9.91 -12.40
C VAL A 154 -12.70 -10.09 -13.23
N ILE A 155 -11.94 -11.16 -12.99
CA ILE A 155 -10.74 -11.49 -13.76
C ILE A 155 -11.09 -11.73 -15.23
N GLY A 156 -12.20 -12.43 -15.51
CA GLY A 156 -12.69 -12.66 -16.87
C GLY A 156 -12.97 -11.35 -17.63
N TRP A 157 -13.63 -10.39 -16.99
CA TRP A 157 -13.90 -9.07 -17.58
C TRP A 157 -12.62 -8.27 -17.86
N ILE A 158 -11.64 -8.32 -16.96
CA ILE A 158 -10.35 -7.63 -17.14
C ILE A 158 -9.59 -8.22 -18.33
N VAL A 159 -9.48 -9.55 -18.41
CA VAL A 159 -8.79 -10.23 -19.52
C VAL A 159 -9.47 -9.95 -20.85
N ALA A 160 -10.80 -9.98 -20.89
CA ALA A 160 -11.57 -9.65 -22.09
C ALA A 160 -11.33 -8.20 -22.53
N ALA A 161 -11.34 -7.24 -21.61
CA ALA A 161 -11.08 -5.83 -21.91
C ALA A 161 -9.66 -5.61 -22.46
N VAL A 162 -8.65 -6.22 -21.85
CA VAL A 162 -7.25 -6.15 -22.33
C VAL A 162 -7.11 -6.76 -23.71
N PHE A 163 -7.75 -7.90 -23.96
CA PHE A 163 -7.72 -8.55 -25.27
C PHE A 163 -8.34 -7.67 -26.36
N VAL A 164 -9.49 -7.03 -26.09
CA VAL A 164 -10.13 -6.10 -27.01
C VAL A 164 -9.24 -4.90 -27.29
N VAL A 165 -8.61 -4.31 -26.27
CA VAL A 165 -7.67 -3.20 -26.44
C VAL A 165 -6.47 -3.60 -27.29
N CYS A 166 -5.85 -4.76 -27.01
CA CYS A 166 -4.77 -5.29 -27.83
C CYS A 166 -5.18 -5.53 -29.28
N ALA A 167 -6.37 -6.08 -29.52
CA ALA A 167 -6.89 -6.33 -30.86
C ALA A 167 -7.13 -5.01 -31.62
N VAL A 168 -7.68 -3.99 -30.96
CA VAL A 168 -7.90 -2.66 -31.56
C VAL A 168 -6.57 -1.99 -31.89
N ILE A 169 -5.61 -1.99 -30.98
CA ILE A 169 -4.27 -1.41 -31.22
C ILE A 169 -3.58 -2.13 -32.39
N GLY A 170 -3.63 -3.47 -32.41
CA GLY A 170 -3.09 -4.26 -33.51
C GLY A 170 -3.75 -3.93 -34.85
N ALA A 171 -5.09 -3.84 -34.88
CA ALA A 171 -5.84 -3.47 -36.07
C ALA A 171 -5.48 -2.06 -36.56
N VAL A 172 -5.46 -1.06 -35.67
CA VAL A 172 -5.06 0.32 -36.00
C VAL A 172 -3.63 0.37 -36.53
N THR A 173 -2.71 -0.38 -35.92
CA THR A 173 -1.31 -0.45 -36.37
C THR A 173 -1.24 -1.02 -37.79
N VAL A 174 -1.93 -2.12 -38.08
CA VAL A 174 -1.95 -2.71 -39.43
C VAL A 174 -2.60 -1.76 -40.45
N LEU A 175 -3.72 -1.13 -40.10
CA LEU A 175 -4.39 -0.13 -40.94
C LEU A 175 -3.48 1.07 -41.24
N ASN A 176 -2.70 1.53 -40.27
CA ASN A 176 -1.74 2.63 -40.45
C ASN A 176 -0.60 2.25 -41.42
N TRP A 177 -0.22 0.98 -41.50
CA TRP A 177 0.75 0.50 -42.51
C TRP A 177 0.14 0.38 -43.91
N VAL A 178 -1.16 0.07 -43.99
CA VAL A 178 -1.87 -0.18 -45.26
C VAL A 178 -2.40 1.11 -45.90
N VAL A 179 -2.62 2.18 -45.13
CA VAL A 179 -3.04 3.49 -45.65
C VAL A 179 -1.81 4.41 -45.77
N PRO A 180 -1.09 4.41 -46.92
CA PRO A 180 -0.08 5.43 -47.16
C PRO A 180 -0.79 6.79 -47.16
N HIS A 181 -0.30 7.69 -46.30
CA HIS A 181 -0.77 9.06 -46.27
C HIS A 181 -0.24 9.71 -47.55
N ALA A 182 -1.12 9.87 -48.55
CA ALA A 182 -0.87 10.64 -49.77
C ALA A 182 -1.07 12.13 -49.52
#